data_AF-A0A1M7QLJ2-F1
#
_entry.id   AF-A0A1M7QLJ2-F1
#
_cell.length_a   1.000
_cell.length_b   1.000
_cell.length_c   1.000
_cell.angle_alpha   90.00
_cell.angle_beta   90.00
_cell.angle_gamma   90.00
#
_symmetry.space_group_name_H-M   'P 1'
#
loop_
_entity.id
_entity.type
_entity.pdbx_description
1 polymer ?
#
loop_
_entity_poly.entity_id
_entity_poly.type
_entity_poly.pdbx_seq_one_letter_code
_entity_poly.pdbx_strand_id
1 'polypeptide(L)'
;MTLRMHPFMFMLFLPFVFTGCAGVLQNRNAGSDNSVAGSGMQPVPEKEVAGSTAGREKIQDLQVGVFFMPSWNVSGNENQDIDSFWSCLRGRENCSFLADKRSWGPNGRIYNARYPYEGPFLDKKPISELKGFYRRDDPEVARRQLDYMHDYGIDFFAYNWFFGRHYYYHKNFAPQAALYYPQGWPTDPQRDGRVKVPGVEVWNEQLTVLLQENAKRPAEKQVKFALNWCDDSEDRWLAWLQMDSPQNIASRTNYTGETPNRDLYLKVHDKITLLWIDKYFHRKDYLKDESGRPVIYFYFPHDTEARAAYYGIGLDELLERSQGLARKAGFPGIKFIAVTSGAMTASLKAYAMPTSWEPLDDRQPWQGGRYTQRMLFQDYATRLPDLGFDGMTAYIYHDFYEQNNKSYADMRKTYQGHWNKWTEYFSKDSSFEYQVPVAMGWDRRPAGGTWPQQSGIPSEPLKDNVISDKASFLSKLSDARKVLVENRESNGKTLMVCCWNEYLEGNHIEPTEGHGFDYLEAIDALF
;
A
#
# COMPACT_ATOMS: atom_id res chain seq x y z
N MET A 1 -11.10 -10.82 26.62
CA MET A 1 -12.06 -9.94 25.92
C MET A 1 -11.80 -10.12 24.44
N THR A 2 -12.54 -11.02 23.79
CA THR A 2 -12.34 -11.43 22.39
C THR A 2 -12.80 -10.32 21.44
N LEU A 3 -11.86 -9.57 20.89
CA LEU A 3 -12.08 -8.59 19.83
C LEU A 3 -12.29 -9.33 18.49
N ARG A 4 -13.51 -9.29 17.97
CA ARG A 4 -13.81 -9.75 16.60
C ARG A 4 -13.28 -8.72 15.60
N MET A 5 -12.02 -8.87 15.18
CA MET A 5 -11.49 -8.13 14.04
C MET A 5 -12.13 -8.65 12.75
N HIS A 6 -12.74 -7.74 11.98
CA HIS A 6 -13.31 -8.02 10.66
C HIS A 6 -12.27 -7.73 9.57
N PRO A 7 -12.29 -8.44 8.42
CA PRO A 7 -11.26 -8.33 7.40
C PRO A 7 -11.29 -7.00 6.64
N PHE A 8 -10.09 -6.50 6.36
CA PHE A 8 -9.78 -5.24 5.69
C PHE A 8 -9.78 -5.36 4.16
N MET A 9 -10.16 -4.28 3.47
CA MET A 9 -9.85 -4.11 2.06
C MET A 9 -9.52 -2.65 1.72
N PHE A 10 -8.45 -2.48 0.94
CA PHE A 10 -8.16 -1.28 0.16
C PHE A 10 -9.20 -1.13 -0.95
N MET A 11 -10.00 -0.07 -0.90
CA MET A 11 -10.91 0.29 -1.99
C MET A 11 -10.15 1.14 -3.02
N LEU A 12 -9.75 0.52 -4.12
CA LEU A 12 -9.35 1.20 -5.36
C LEU A 12 -10.50 1.03 -6.38
N PHE A 13 -11.01 2.14 -6.92
CA PHE A 13 -12.16 2.16 -7.85
C PHE A 13 -11.76 2.66 -9.26
N LEU A 14 -12.21 1.98 -10.33
CA LEU A 14 -12.00 2.28 -11.78
C LEU A 14 -13.25 1.93 -12.63
N PRO A 15 -13.56 2.50 -13.83
CA PRO A 15 -14.92 2.63 -14.38
C PRO A 15 -15.30 1.71 -15.56
N PHE A 16 -16.60 1.66 -15.85
CA PHE A 16 -17.21 1.07 -17.04
C PHE A 16 -17.52 2.06 -18.18
N VAL A 17 -17.55 1.52 -19.40
CA VAL A 17 -18.29 2.02 -20.57
C VAL A 17 -19.32 0.95 -20.99
N PHE A 18 -20.55 1.37 -21.26
CA PHE A 18 -21.59 0.57 -21.91
C PHE A 18 -21.61 0.82 -23.43
N THR A 19 -21.79 -0.22 -24.22
CA THR A 19 -22.70 -0.22 -25.38
C THR A 19 -23.08 -1.66 -25.73
N GLY A 20 -24.37 -1.89 -25.94
CA GLY A 20 -24.90 -3.15 -26.46
C GLY A 20 -25.20 -3.05 -27.96
N CYS A 21 -25.17 -4.20 -28.64
CA CYS A 21 -26.25 -4.66 -29.53
C CYS A 21 -25.98 -6.10 -30.01
N ALA A 22 -27.05 -6.90 -30.04
CA ALA A 22 -27.17 -8.22 -30.67
C ALA A 22 -26.98 -8.12 -32.20
N GLY A 23 -26.66 -9.13 -32.99
CA GLY A 23 -26.48 -10.58 -32.84
C GLY A 23 -26.27 -11.19 -34.25
N VAL A 24 -26.27 -12.54 -34.31
CA VAL A 24 -26.36 -13.43 -35.50
C VAL A 24 -25.05 -14.06 -36.01
N LEU A 25 -24.87 -15.31 -35.57
CA LEU A 25 -24.51 -16.57 -36.27
C LEU A 25 -23.91 -16.52 -37.69
N GLN A 26 -22.78 -17.23 -37.89
CA GLN A 26 -22.77 -18.45 -38.72
C GLN A 26 -21.45 -19.26 -38.63
N ASN A 27 -21.62 -20.59 -38.66
CA ASN A 27 -20.63 -21.68 -38.69
C ASN A 27 -19.59 -21.57 -39.81
N ARG A 28 -18.41 -22.20 -39.57
CA ARG A 28 -17.83 -23.20 -40.49
C ARG A 28 -16.76 -24.07 -39.82
N ASN A 29 -16.93 -25.39 -39.98
CA ASN A 29 -15.99 -26.48 -39.69
C ASN A 29 -14.84 -26.55 -40.72
N ALA A 30 -13.67 -27.02 -40.26
CA ALA A 30 -12.75 -28.00 -40.91
C ALA A 30 -11.56 -28.20 -39.94
N GLY A 31 -11.24 -29.39 -39.43
CA GLY A 31 -10.59 -30.52 -40.13
C GLY A 31 -9.06 -30.26 -40.14
N SER A 32 -8.23 -30.77 -39.23
CA SER A 32 -7.76 -32.16 -39.02
C SER A 32 -6.23 -32.25 -39.23
N ASP A 33 -5.61 -33.11 -38.42
CA ASP A 33 -4.33 -33.85 -38.62
C ASP A 33 -2.97 -33.33 -38.11
N ASN A 34 -2.56 -33.98 -37.00
CA ASN A 34 -1.37 -34.83 -36.81
C ASN A 34 0.03 -34.31 -37.20
N SER A 35 0.96 -34.32 -36.24
CA SER A 35 1.88 -35.46 -36.03
C SER A 35 3.03 -35.13 -35.04
N VAL A 36 3.60 -36.22 -34.51
CA VAL A 36 4.54 -36.36 -33.39
C VAL A 36 5.98 -36.49 -33.89
N ALA A 37 6.94 -35.87 -33.19
CA ALA A 37 8.32 -36.36 -32.90
C ALA A 37 9.02 -35.28 -32.04
N GLY A 38 9.78 -35.52 -30.97
CA GLY A 38 10.45 -36.73 -30.52
C GLY A 38 11.97 -36.62 -30.64
N SER A 39 12.63 -35.85 -29.76
CA SER A 39 14.06 -35.97 -29.35
C SER A 39 14.32 -34.87 -28.31
N GLY A 40 15.05 -35.01 -27.21
CA GLY A 40 15.99 -36.01 -26.71
C GLY A 40 16.86 -35.23 -25.72
N MET A 41 16.52 -35.27 -24.43
CA MET A 41 17.16 -34.49 -23.37
C MET A 41 18.45 -35.18 -22.92
N GLN A 42 19.57 -34.46 -22.89
CA GLN A 42 20.76 -34.83 -22.13
C GLN A 42 21.20 -33.66 -21.21
N PRO A 43 21.81 -33.95 -20.05
CA PRO A 43 21.98 -32.98 -18.97
C PRO A 43 23.21 -32.09 -19.19
N VAL A 44 23.06 -30.80 -18.93
CA VAL A 44 24.14 -29.80 -18.92
C VAL A 44 24.74 -29.74 -17.50
N PRO A 45 26.07 -29.77 -17.33
CA PRO A 45 26.70 -29.80 -16.01
C PRO A 45 26.67 -28.43 -15.31
N GLU A 46 26.56 -28.48 -13.98
CA GLU A 46 26.67 -27.36 -13.05
C GLU A 46 27.92 -26.50 -13.35
N LYS A 47 27.72 -25.20 -13.56
CA LYS A 47 28.79 -24.21 -13.57
C LYS A 47 28.73 -23.40 -12.29
N GLU A 48 29.84 -23.48 -11.55
CA GLU A 48 30.22 -22.58 -10.46
C GLU A 48 29.95 -21.13 -10.83
N VAL A 49 29.23 -20.42 -9.96
CA VAL A 49 29.07 -18.96 -10.01
C VAL A 49 30.40 -18.33 -9.61
N ALA A 50 31.28 -18.16 -10.60
CA ALA A 50 32.47 -17.35 -10.47
C ALA A 50 32.05 -15.87 -10.40
N GLY A 51 32.16 -15.28 -9.21
CA GLY A 51 31.94 -13.86 -9.00
C GLY A 51 32.88 -13.02 -9.86
N SER A 52 32.34 -12.32 -10.85
CA SER A 52 33.04 -11.22 -11.50
C SER A 52 32.81 -9.96 -10.68
N THR A 53 33.76 -9.66 -9.78
CA THR A 53 33.97 -8.30 -9.27
C THR A 53 34.58 -7.46 -10.39
N ALA A 54 33.80 -7.14 -11.40
CA ALA A 54 34.07 -6.01 -12.28
C ALA A 54 33.40 -4.79 -11.64
N GLY A 55 34.19 -3.75 -11.34
CA GLY A 55 33.73 -2.57 -10.62
C GLY A 55 32.46 -1.99 -11.26
N ARG A 56 31.38 -1.93 -10.47
CA ARG A 56 30.20 -1.14 -10.80
C ARG A 56 30.64 0.32 -10.93
N GLU A 57 30.76 0.81 -12.16
CA GLU A 57 30.56 2.24 -12.36
C GLU A 57 29.13 2.52 -11.86
N LYS A 58 28.99 3.24 -10.74
CA LYS A 58 27.71 3.78 -10.29
C LYS A 58 27.24 4.78 -11.34
N ILE A 59 26.56 4.30 -12.38
CA ILE A 59 25.98 5.15 -13.41
C ILE A 59 24.77 5.83 -12.80
N GLN A 60 24.97 7.09 -12.39
CA GLN A 60 24.00 8.08 -11.87
C GLN A 60 23.52 7.83 -10.43
N ASP A 61 23.49 8.92 -9.64
CA ASP A 61 22.89 9.00 -8.30
C ASP A 61 21.36 8.90 -8.43
N LEU A 62 20.86 7.71 -8.78
CA LEU A 62 19.45 7.31 -8.75
C LEU A 62 19.20 6.49 -7.49
N GLN A 63 17.96 6.52 -7.01
CA GLN A 63 17.52 5.82 -5.82
C GLN A 63 16.33 4.91 -6.15
N VAL A 64 16.36 3.65 -5.72
CA VAL A 64 15.24 2.71 -5.88
C VAL A 64 14.55 2.49 -4.54
N GLY A 65 13.29 2.89 -4.46
CA GLY A 65 12.41 2.62 -3.34
C GLY A 65 11.40 1.52 -3.67
N VAL A 66 11.04 0.69 -2.69
CA VAL A 66 9.94 -0.28 -2.81
C VAL A 66 8.86 -0.02 -1.77
N PHE A 67 7.60 -0.17 -2.14
CA PHE A 67 6.55 -0.22 -1.11
C PHE A 67 6.53 -1.59 -0.43
N PHE A 68 6.33 -1.60 0.89
CA PHE A 68 6.29 -2.82 1.70
C PHE A 68 4.95 -2.97 2.40
N MET A 69 4.33 -4.13 2.26
CA MET A 69 2.98 -4.41 2.74
C MET A 69 3.01 -5.30 3.98
N PRO A 70 2.44 -4.85 5.11
CA PRO A 70 2.23 -5.74 6.24
C PRO A 70 1.13 -6.75 5.94
N SER A 71 1.37 -7.99 6.32
CA SER A 71 0.28 -8.94 6.56
C SER A 71 -0.21 -8.84 8.00
N TRP A 72 -1.40 -9.40 8.28
CA TRP A 72 -1.99 -9.40 9.61
C TRP A 72 -2.73 -10.69 9.91
N ASN A 73 -3.02 -10.93 11.20
CA ASN A 73 -3.83 -12.06 11.61
C ASN A 73 -5.32 -11.81 11.32
N VAL A 74 -5.94 -12.65 10.50
CA VAL A 74 -7.37 -12.55 10.14
C VAL A 74 -8.28 -13.46 10.98
N SER A 75 -7.75 -14.26 11.90
CA SER A 75 -8.56 -15.20 12.69
C SER A 75 -9.40 -14.53 13.78
N GLY A 76 -9.01 -13.32 14.22
CA GLY A 76 -9.55 -12.68 15.42
C GLY A 76 -9.18 -13.39 16.74
N ASN A 77 -8.25 -14.35 16.71
CA ASN A 77 -7.76 -15.10 17.85
C ASN A 77 -6.23 -15.00 17.92
N GLU A 78 -5.72 -14.44 19.01
CA GLU A 78 -4.29 -14.24 19.23
C GLU A 78 -3.50 -15.57 19.30
N ASN A 79 -4.16 -16.68 19.66
CA ASN A 79 -3.54 -18.01 19.71
C ASN A 79 -3.58 -18.75 18.36
N GLN A 80 -4.21 -18.17 17.34
CA GLN A 80 -4.30 -18.77 16.01
C GLN A 80 -3.92 -17.72 14.97
N ASP A 81 -2.69 -17.77 14.49
CA ASP A 81 -2.21 -16.82 13.49
C ASP A 81 -2.57 -17.29 12.08
N ILE A 82 -3.64 -16.73 11.50
CA ILE A 82 -3.99 -16.91 10.10
C ILE A 82 -3.53 -15.67 9.36
N ASP A 83 -2.44 -15.80 8.61
CA ASP A 83 -1.87 -14.70 7.86
C ASP A 83 -2.77 -14.27 6.69
N SER A 84 -2.99 -12.96 6.56
CA SER A 84 -3.86 -12.36 5.54
C SER A 84 -3.43 -12.65 4.10
N PHE A 85 -2.14 -12.85 3.84
CA PHE A 85 -1.64 -13.18 2.49
C PHE A 85 -1.71 -14.68 2.25
N TRP A 86 -1.07 -15.46 3.14
CA TRP A 86 -0.90 -16.90 2.92
C TRP A 86 -2.20 -17.67 2.90
N SER A 87 -3.18 -17.23 3.69
CA SER A 87 -4.50 -17.85 3.73
C SER A 87 -5.21 -17.84 2.38
N CYS A 88 -4.93 -16.83 1.53
CA CYS A 88 -5.52 -16.67 0.21
C CYS A 88 -4.73 -17.34 -0.92
N LEU A 89 -3.41 -17.48 -0.75
CA LEU A 89 -2.58 -18.24 -1.71
C LEU A 89 -2.77 -19.75 -1.57
N ARG A 90 -2.97 -20.26 -0.35
CA ARG A 90 -3.09 -21.71 -0.08
C ARG A 90 -4.41 -22.34 -0.49
N GLY A 91 -5.48 -21.55 -0.59
CA GLY A 91 -6.83 -22.08 -0.79
C GLY A 91 -7.90 -21.05 -0.47
N ARG A 92 -9.16 -21.49 -0.50
CA ARG A 92 -10.32 -20.61 -0.26
C ARG A 92 -10.85 -20.68 1.16
N GLU A 93 -10.54 -21.76 1.88
CA GLU A 93 -11.17 -22.14 3.14
C GLU A 93 -10.91 -21.11 4.25
N ASN A 94 -9.70 -20.54 4.28
CA ASN A 94 -9.27 -19.58 5.30
C ASN A 94 -9.04 -18.17 4.77
N CYS A 95 -9.31 -17.91 3.48
CA CYS A 95 -9.06 -16.61 2.89
C CYS A 95 -10.17 -15.62 3.29
N SER A 96 -9.83 -14.68 4.17
CA SER A 96 -10.79 -13.70 4.67
C SER A 96 -11.32 -12.75 3.57
N PHE A 97 -10.53 -12.51 2.53
CA PHE A 97 -10.92 -11.68 1.39
C PHE A 97 -12.01 -12.32 0.53
N LEU A 98 -12.06 -13.64 0.46
CA LEU A 98 -13.14 -14.36 -0.21
C LEU A 98 -14.41 -14.41 0.65
N ALA A 99 -14.26 -14.35 1.97
CA ALA A 99 -15.38 -14.33 2.91
C ALA A 99 -15.98 -12.94 3.14
N ASP A 100 -15.36 -11.87 2.63
CA ASP A 100 -15.82 -10.51 2.85
C ASP A 100 -17.22 -10.26 2.27
N LYS A 101 -18.17 -10.01 3.17
CA LYS A 101 -19.57 -9.80 2.81
C LYS A 101 -19.83 -8.44 2.18
N ARG A 102 -18.92 -7.48 2.36
CA ARG A 102 -19.07 -6.15 1.76
C ARG A 102 -18.72 -6.18 0.30
N SER A 103 -17.62 -6.85 -0.02
CA SER A 103 -17.23 -7.10 -1.41
C SER A 103 -18.22 -8.06 -2.08
N TRP A 104 -18.53 -9.19 -1.46
CA TRP A 104 -19.18 -10.30 -2.18
C TRP A 104 -20.64 -10.55 -1.83
N GLY A 105 -21.20 -9.85 -0.85
CA GLY A 105 -22.53 -10.13 -0.30
C GLY A 105 -22.53 -11.26 0.74
N PRO A 106 -23.70 -11.65 1.25
CA PRO A 106 -23.83 -12.48 2.47
C PRO A 106 -23.15 -13.86 2.39
N ASN A 107 -22.93 -14.37 1.18
CA ASN A 107 -22.38 -15.70 0.92
C ASN A 107 -20.87 -15.68 0.61
N GLY A 108 -20.20 -14.53 0.68
CA GLY A 108 -18.81 -14.41 0.21
C GLY A 108 -18.70 -14.60 -1.31
N ARG A 109 -17.47 -14.79 -1.80
CA ARG A 109 -17.14 -14.94 -3.22
C ARG A 109 -17.77 -16.20 -3.80
N ILE A 110 -18.67 -16.03 -4.77
CA ILE A 110 -19.35 -17.15 -5.46
C ILE A 110 -18.66 -17.52 -6.78
N TYR A 111 -17.96 -18.64 -6.81
CA TYR A 111 -17.37 -19.20 -8.03
C TYR A 111 -18.38 -20.03 -8.84
N ASN A 112 -18.28 -19.98 -10.17
CA ASN A 112 -19.15 -20.74 -11.08
C ASN A 112 -18.41 -21.12 -12.37
N ALA A 113 -19.06 -21.83 -13.30
CA ALA A 113 -18.43 -22.26 -14.55
C ALA A 113 -17.91 -21.10 -15.44
N ARG A 114 -18.51 -19.91 -15.33
CA ARG A 114 -18.06 -18.72 -16.06
C ARG A 114 -16.89 -18.01 -15.36
N TYR A 115 -16.86 -18.07 -14.02
CA TYR A 115 -15.86 -17.44 -13.16
C TYR A 115 -15.33 -18.45 -12.14
N PRO A 116 -14.51 -19.42 -12.60
CA PRO A 116 -14.03 -20.50 -11.76
C PRO A 116 -13.05 -19.99 -10.69
N TYR A 117 -12.82 -20.81 -9.66
CA TYR A 117 -11.70 -20.59 -8.76
C TYR A 117 -10.41 -21.00 -9.47
N GLU A 118 -9.45 -20.09 -9.58
CA GLU A 118 -8.17 -20.29 -10.29
C GLU A 118 -7.00 -20.57 -9.35
N GLY A 119 -7.25 -20.64 -8.03
CA GLY A 119 -6.25 -21.03 -7.05
C GLY A 119 -6.19 -22.55 -6.82
N PRO A 120 -5.30 -23.01 -5.92
CA PRO A 120 -4.38 -22.21 -5.11
C PRO A 120 -3.25 -21.60 -5.95
N PHE A 121 -2.75 -20.45 -5.52
CA PHE A 121 -1.73 -19.66 -6.22
C PHE A 121 -0.33 -19.97 -5.65
N LEU A 122 0.06 -21.24 -5.73
CA LEU A 122 1.28 -21.75 -5.07
C LEU A 122 2.57 -21.34 -5.79
N ASP A 123 2.49 -20.94 -7.06
CA ASP A 123 3.58 -20.31 -7.80
C ASP A 123 4.04 -19.01 -7.12
N LYS A 124 3.13 -18.30 -6.44
CA LYS A 124 3.44 -17.08 -5.68
C LYS A 124 4.01 -17.34 -4.29
N LYS A 125 4.23 -18.59 -3.90
CA LYS A 125 4.81 -18.93 -2.61
C LYS A 125 6.25 -18.40 -2.54
N PRO A 126 6.66 -17.70 -1.46
CA PRO A 126 8.05 -17.27 -1.31
C PRO A 126 9.02 -18.44 -1.43
N ILE A 127 10.23 -18.20 -1.94
CA ILE A 127 11.25 -19.24 -2.08
C ILE A 127 11.60 -19.91 -0.73
N SER A 128 12.20 -21.10 -0.81
CA SER A 128 12.54 -21.91 0.36
C SER A 128 13.45 -21.19 1.37
N GLU A 129 14.30 -20.31 0.85
CA GLU A 129 15.22 -19.44 1.58
C GLU A 129 14.47 -18.45 2.48
N LEU A 130 13.30 -17.99 2.04
CA LEU A 130 12.39 -17.16 2.85
C LEU A 130 11.43 -18.01 3.68
N LYS A 131 11.64 -19.33 3.79
CA LYS A 131 10.80 -20.29 4.53
C LYS A 131 9.38 -20.43 3.97
N GLY A 132 9.14 -20.12 2.69
CA GLY A 132 7.81 -20.26 2.09
C GLY A 132 6.78 -19.35 2.71
N PHE A 133 5.66 -19.89 3.20
CA PHE A 133 4.63 -19.11 3.89
C PHE A 133 5.05 -18.74 5.32
N TYR A 134 6.07 -17.90 5.41
CA TYR A 134 6.75 -17.53 6.64
C TYR A 134 5.85 -16.80 7.63
N ARG A 135 6.26 -16.78 8.90
CA ARG A 135 5.68 -15.88 9.89
C ARG A 135 6.19 -14.47 9.66
N ARG A 136 5.30 -13.48 9.63
CA ARG A 136 5.64 -12.07 9.40
C ARG A 136 6.63 -11.48 10.41
N ASP A 137 6.77 -12.10 11.58
CA ASP A 137 7.69 -11.71 12.66
C ASP A 137 8.97 -12.58 12.72
N ASP A 138 9.26 -13.41 11.71
CA ASP A 138 10.46 -14.25 11.69
C ASP A 138 11.73 -13.42 11.41
N PRO A 139 12.69 -13.35 12.35
CA PRO A 139 13.89 -12.53 12.20
C PRO A 139 14.85 -13.03 11.12
N GLU A 140 14.85 -14.32 10.80
CA GLU A 140 15.70 -14.83 9.71
C GLU A 140 15.15 -14.38 8.35
N VAL A 141 13.82 -14.41 8.19
CA VAL A 141 13.17 -13.94 6.97
C VAL A 141 13.39 -12.44 6.81
N ALA A 142 13.16 -11.64 7.86
CA ALA A 142 13.43 -10.21 7.84
C ALA A 142 14.88 -9.89 7.44
N ARG A 143 15.86 -10.65 7.95
CA ARG A 143 17.27 -10.49 7.58
C ARG A 143 17.51 -10.77 6.09
N ARG A 144 16.96 -11.87 5.57
CA ARG A 144 17.11 -12.25 4.15
C ARG A 144 16.40 -11.26 3.22
N GLN A 145 15.21 -10.77 3.59
CA GLN A 145 14.53 -9.71 2.84
C GLN A 145 15.41 -8.46 2.73
N LEU A 146 16.04 -8.03 3.83
CA LEU A 146 16.98 -6.91 3.84
C LEU A 146 18.26 -7.20 3.04
N ASP A 147 18.77 -8.43 3.06
CA ASP A 147 19.91 -8.86 2.23
C ASP A 147 19.56 -8.74 0.75
N TYR A 148 18.42 -9.28 0.33
CA TYR A 148 17.96 -9.19 -1.05
C TYR A 148 17.67 -7.76 -1.50
N MET A 149 17.07 -6.91 -0.65
CA MET A 149 16.89 -5.50 -0.98
C MET A 149 18.25 -4.83 -1.24
N HIS A 150 19.18 -4.95 -0.30
CA HIS A 150 20.49 -4.34 -0.42
C HIS A 150 21.30 -4.87 -1.62
N ASP A 151 21.35 -6.19 -1.79
CA ASP A 151 22.24 -6.84 -2.75
C ASP A 151 21.77 -6.64 -4.21
N TYR A 152 20.47 -6.37 -4.43
CA TYR A 152 19.86 -6.15 -5.75
C TYR A 152 19.47 -4.69 -6.01
N GLY A 153 20.12 -3.73 -5.32
CA GLY A 153 20.02 -2.32 -5.67
C GLY A 153 18.76 -1.59 -5.17
N ILE A 154 18.07 -2.12 -4.15
CA ILE A 154 16.97 -1.41 -3.48
C ILE A 154 17.53 -0.61 -2.31
N ASP A 155 17.45 0.73 -2.41
CA ASP A 155 18.02 1.65 -1.42
C ASP A 155 17.15 1.82 -0.18
N PHE A 156 15.82 1.74 -0.34
CA PHE A 156 14.89 1.87 0.77
C PHE A 156 13.57 1.14 0.55
N PHE A 157 12.88 0.87 1.66
CA PHE A 157 11.47 0.46 1.62
C PHE A 157 10.56 1.49 2.31
N ALA A 158 9.44 1.80 1.66
CA ALA A 158 8.36 2.61 2.21
C ALA A 158 7.30 1.67 2.81
N TYR A 159 7.27 1.55 4.13
CA TYR A 159 6.41 0.60 4.84
C TYR A 159 4.99 1.14 4.97
N ASN A 160 3.99 0.40 4.48
CA ASN A 160 2.59 0.74 4.69
C ASN A 160 2.26 0.71 6.19
N TRP A 161 2.13 1.89 6.75
CA TRP A 161 2.05 2.15 8.17
C TRP A 161 0.64 2.56 8.56
N PHE A 162 0.09 1.89 9.57
CA PHE A 162 -1.31 2.03 9.96
C PHE A 162 -1.44 2.46 11.42
N PHE A 163 -2.46 3.27 11.68
CA PHE A 163 -2.80 3.73 13.01
C PHE A 163 -4.30 3.54 13.24
N GLY A 164 -4.69 2.97 14.38
CA GLY A 164 -6.11 2.83 14.73
C GLY A 164 -6.52 3.93 15.71
N ARG A 165 -7.24 4.95 15.25
CA ARG A 165 -7.54 6.18 16.03
C ARG A 165 -8.39 5.98 17.27
N HIS A 166 -9.26 4.97 17.28
CA HIS A 166 -10.32 4.82 18.27
C HIS A 166 -9.92 4.01 19.53
N TYR A 167 -8.71 3.45 19.56
CA TYR A 167 -8.29 2.55 20.63
C TYR A 167 -7.88 3.31 21.91
N TYR A 168 -8.70 3.24 22.94
CA TYR A 168 -8.30 3.59 24.30
C TYR A 168 -7.71 2.38 25.02
N TYR A 169 -6.59 2.60 25.70
CA TYR A 169 -5.84 1.60 26.47
C TYR A 169 -5.42 2.17 27.83
N HIS A 170 -4.88 1.29 28.67
CA HIS A 170 -4.65 1.51 30.09
C HIS A 170 -3.15 1.36 30.40
N LYS A 171 -2.48 2.46 30.77
CA LYS A 171 -1.01 2.45 31.02
C LYS A 171 -0.62 1.67 32.28
N ASN A 172 -1.54 1.49 33.24
CA ASN A 172 -1.28 0.69 34.44
C ASN A 172 -1.64 -0.79 34.25
N PHE A 173 -2.12 -1.18 33.06
CA PHE A 173 -2.36 -2.58 32.71
C PHE A 173 -1.15 -3.15 31.98
N ALA A 174 -0.46 -4.13 32.59
CA ALA A 174 0.86 -4.58 32.15
C ALA A 174 0.97 -4.94 30.65
N PRO A 175 0.02 -5.67 30.02
CA PRO A 175 0.07 -5.94 28.58
C PRO A 175 0.02 -4.70 27.69
N GLN A 176 -0.51 -3.58 28.18
CA GLN A 176 -0.68 -2.32 27.44
C GLN A 176 0.32 -1.24 27.87
N ALA A 177 1.09 -1.47 28.94
CA ALA A 177 2.00 -0.48 29.51
C ALA A 177 3.08 -0.02 28.51
N ALA A 178 3.51 -0.93 27.63
CA ALA A 178 4.52 -0.66 26.60
C ALA A 178 3.98 0.10 25.37
N LEU A 179 2.66 0.27 25.23
CA LEU A 179 2.09 1.03 24.12
C LEU A 179 2.54 2.50 24.21
N TYR A 180 3.01 3.02 23.07
CA TYR A 180 3.48 4.39 22.95
C TYR A 180 2.40 5.37 23.43
N TYR A 181 2.78 6.32 24.29
CA TYR A 181 1.97 7.46 24.66
C TYR A 181 2.92 8.63 24.89
N PRO A 182 2.66 9.84 24.34
CA PRO A 182 3.63 10.91 24.45
C PRO A 182 3.95 11.24 25.90
N GLN A 183 5.22 11.53 26.18
CA GLN A 183 5.67 11.76 27.55
C GLN A 183 4.91 12.94 28.19
N GLY A 184 4.46 12.74 29.44
CA GLY A 184 3.73 13.75 30.20
C GLY A 184 2.27 13.96 29.78
N TRP A 185 1.76 13.22 28.80
CA TRP A 185 0.34 13.30 28.44
C TRP A 185 -0.55 12.68 29.53
N PRO A 186 -1.75 13.25 29.76
CA PRO A 186 -2.58 12.88 30.90
C PRO A 186 -3.18 11.48 30.73
N THR A 187 -3.23 10.75 31.84
CA THR A 187 -3.97 9.50 31.98
C THR A 187 -5.03 9.64 33.08
N ASP A 188 -5.98 8.72 33.11
CA ASP A 188 -6.98 8.63 34.16
C ASP A 188 -6.54 7.61 35.23
N PRO A 189 -6.01 8.06 36.37
CA PRO A 189 -5.54 7.14 37.41
C PRO A 189 -6.68 6.35 38.05
N GLN A 190 -7.94 6.81 37.94
CA GLN A 190 -9.11 6.10 38.48
C GLN A 190 -9.57 4.96 37.57
N ARG A 191 -8.98 4.83 36.38
CA ARG A 191 -9.32 3.80 35.37
C ARG A 191 -8.06 3.13 34.87
N ASP A 192 -7.23 2.63 35.76
CA ASP A 192 -5.99 1.89 35.43
C ASP A 192 -5.06 2.66 34.48
N GLY A 193 -4.99 3.99 34.62
CA GLY A 193 -4.18 4.83 33.76
C GLY A 193 -4.71 4.89 32.32
N ARG A 194 -6.03 4.88 32.14
CA ARG A 194 -6.66 5.03 30.81
C ARG A 194 -6.16 6.30 30.14
N VAL A 195 -5.63 6.19 28.93
CA VAL A 195 -5.15 7.35 28.18
C VAL A 195 -6.28 8.34 27.89
N LYS A 196 -6.00 9.65 27.90
CA LYS A 196 -7.00 10.66 27.52
C LYS A 196 -7.10 10.88 26.02
N VAL A 197 -6.07 10.47 25.26
CA VAL A 197 -6.07 10.52 23.79
C VAL A 197 -5.86 9.10 23.25
N PRO A 198 -6.85 8.55 22.52
CA PRO A 198 -6.79 7.19 22.01
C PRO A 198 -5.77 7.07 20.88
N GLY A 199 -5.64 5.88 20.34
CA GLY A 199 -4.82 5.64 19.17
C GLY A 199 -3.67 4.70 19.45
N VAL A 200 -3.52 3.66 18.64
CA VAL A 200 -2.35 2.78 18.66
C VAL A 200 -1.89 2.51 17.24
N GLU A 201 -0.58 2.33 17.09
CA GLU A 201 -0.01 1.73 15.90
C GLU A 201 -0.49 0.27 15.77
N VAL A 202 -0.72 -0.19 14.55
CA VAL A 202 -1.21 -1.55 14.27
C VAL A 202 -0.45 -2.18 13.11
N TRP A 203 -0.36 -3.51 13.14
CA TRP A 203 0.35 -4.33 12.14
C TRP A 203 1.82 -3.96 11.97
N ASN A 204 2.47 -3.58 13.07
CA ASN A 204 3.87 -3.13 13.08
C ASN A 204 4.84 -4.23 13.51
N GLU A 205 4.41 -5.47 13.70
CA GLU A 205 5.26 -6.58 14.13
C GLU A 205 6.37 -6.84 13.09
N GLN A 206 6.00 -6.84 11.81
CA GLN A 206 6.93 -7.04 10.72
C GLN A 206 7.92 -5.88 10.57
N LEU A 207 7.46 -4.62 10.64
CA LEU A 207 8.36 -3.47 10.68
C LEU A 207 9.32 -3.55 11.88
N THR A 208 8.81 -3.94 13.04
CA THR A 208 9.62 -4.04 14.26
C THR A 208 10.78 -5.00 14.07
N VAL A 209 10.54 -6.20 13.54
CA VAL A 209 11.61 -7.18 13.31
C VAL A 209 12.55 -6.75 12.18
N LEU A 210 12.04 -6.16 11.09
CA LEU A 210 12.87 -5.58 10.02
C LEU A 210 13.85 -4.54 10.58
N LEU A 211 13.36 -3.59 11.38
CA LEU A 211 14.17 -2.53 11.96
C LEU A 211 15.17 -3.04 13.01
N GLN A 212 14.85 -4.12 13.73
CA GLN A 212 15.77 -4.77 14.66
C GLN A 212 16.88 -5.52 13.94
N GLU A 213 16.56 -6.28 12.89
CA GLU A 213 17.56 -6.98 12.08
C GLU A 213 18.41 -6.02 11.27
N ASN A 214 17.83 -4.94 10.73
CA ASN A 214 18.57 -3.90 10.00
C ASN A 214 19.63 -3.24 10.89
N ALA A 215 19.28 -2.93 12.14
CA ALA A 215 20.21 -2.32 13.10
C ALA A 215 21.41 -3.22 13.46
N LYS A 216 21.31 -4.53 13.25
CA LYS A 216 22.42 -5.50 13.47
C LYS A 216 23.39 -5.55 12.28
N ARG A 217 22.99 -5.04 11.11
CA ARG A 217 23.81 -5.05 9.89
C ARG A 217 24.92 -3.97 9.98
N PRO A 218 26.06 -4.17 9.30
CA PRO A 218 27.03 -3.11 9.06
C PRO A 218 26.36 -1.88 8.45
N ALA A 219 26.82 -0.68 8.79
CA ALA A 219 26.17 0.58 8.42
C ALA A 219 26.02 0.75 6.89
N GLU A 220 26.99 0.26 6.13
CA GLU A 220 27.02 0.24 4.68
C GLU A 220 26.02 -0.74 4.05
N LYS A 221 25.56 -1.73 4.81
CA LYS A 221 24.54 -2.71 4.39
C LYS A 221 23.14 -2.39 4.88
N GLN A 222 22.96 -1.33 5.67
CA GLN A 222 21.65 -0.97 6.20
C GLN A 222 20.78 -0.39 5.08
N VAL A 223 19.61 -0.98 4.88
CA VAL A 223 18.59 -0.47 3.95
C VAL A 223 17.87 0.68 4.64
N LYS A 224 17.66 1.80 3.94
CA LYS A 224 16.89 2.90 4.52
C LYS A 224 15.40 2.54 4.55
N PHE A 225 14.61 3.24 5.35
CA PHE A 225 13.17 3.08 5.32
C PHE A 225 12.43 4.38 5.55
N ALA A 226 11.22 4.47 5.01
CA ALA A 226 10.26 5.53 5.28
C ALA A 226 8.92 4.92 5.70
N LEU A 227 8.09 5.70 6.38
CA LEU A 227 6.69 5.32 6.55
C LEU A 227 5.89 5.75 5.32
N ASN A 228 5.04 4.86 4.83
CA ASN A 228 3.94 5.18 3.94
C ASN A 228 2.65 5.17 4.76
N TRP A 229 2.20 6.34 5.21
CA TRP A 229 1.05 6.45 6.09
C TRP A 229 -0.23 6.13 5.32
N CYS A 230 -0.83 4.99 5.67
CA CYS A 230 -2.15 4.58 5.22
C CYS A 230 -3.18 5.02 6.27
N ASP A 231 -3.97 6.03 5.92
CA ASP A 231 -5.05 6.48 6.79
C ASP A 231 -6.13 5.41 6.96
N ASP A 232 -7.04 5.65 7.90
CA ASP A 232 -8.10 4.74 8.29
C ASP A 232 -8.90 4.21 7.08
N SER A 233 -9.30 2.94 7.13
CA SER A 233 -10.34 2.45 6.23
C SER A 233 -11.70 3.04 6.65
N GLU A 234 -12.71 2.91 5.80
CA GLU A 234 -14.09 3.28 6.17
C GLU A 234 -14.51 2.63 7.50
N ASP A 235 -14.11 1.39 7.74
CA ASP A 235 -14.38 0.71 9.01
C ASP A 235 -13.80 1.41 10.23
N ARG A 236 -12.55 1.85 10.13
CA ARG A 236 -11.91 2.52 11.24
C ARG A 236 -12.45 3.93 11.43
N TRP A 237 -12.84 4.58 10.34
CA TRP A 237 -13.54 5.85 10.39
C TRP A 237 -14.89 5.72 11.11
N LEU A 238 -15.70 4.70 10.78
CA LEU A 238 -16.95 4.45 11.48
C LEU A 238 -16.72 4.02 12.94
N ALA A 239 -15.68 3.23 13.23
CA ALA A 239 -15.32 2.87 14.61
C ALA A 239 -14.87 4.09 15.44
N TRP A 240 -14.20 5.07 14.83
CA TRP A 240 -13.90 6.36 15.43
C TRP A 240 -15.18 7.13 15.79
N LEU A 241 -16.11 7.24 14.84
CA LEU A 241 -17.40 7.90 15.07
C LEU A 241 -18.28 7.14 16.07
N GLN A 242 -18.07 5.83 16.26
CA GLN A 242 -18.84 5.01 17.19
C GLN A 242 -18.47 5.21 18.67
N MET A 243 -17.34 5.88 18.95
CA MET A 243 -16.79 5.98 20.31
C MET A 243 -17.77 6.50 21.35
N ASP A 244 -18.62 7.47 21.02
CA ASP A 244 -19.60 8.04 21.93
C ASP A 244 -21.03 7.52 21.73
N SER A 245 -21.19 6.48 20.91
CA SER A 245 -22.49 5.84 20.70
C SER A 245 -23.11 5.34 22.01
N PRO A 246 -24.45 5.38 22.17
CA PRO A 246 -25.12 4.87 23.37
C PRO A 246 -24.71 3.45 23.75
N GLN A 247 -24.43 2.60 22.75
CA GLN A 247 -23.99 1.22 22.91
C GLN A 247 -22.60 1.13 23.53
N ASN A 248 -21.63 1.95 23.08
CA ASN A 248 -20.27 1.96 23.64
C ASN A 248 -20.25 2.50 25.06
N ILE A 249 -21.07 3.51 25.36
CA ILE A 249 -21.22 4.05 26.71
C ILE A 249 -21.90 3.03 27.64
N ALA A 250 -22.99 2.41 27.22
CA ALA A 250 -23.72 1.42 28.02
C ALA A 250 -22.88 0.17 28.32
N SER A 251 -22.09 -0.29 27.34
CA SER A 251 -21.17 -1.43 27.49
C SER A 251 -19.87 -1.08 28.24
N ARG A 252 -19.62 0.21 28.53
CA ARG A 252 -18.37 0.73 29.11
C ARG A 252 -17.13 0.43 28.23
N THR A 253 -17.33 0.28 26.92
CA THR A 253 -16.23 0.27 25.95
C THR A 253 -15.56 1.65 25.90
N ASN A 254 -16.38 2.69 25.97
CA ASN A 254 -15.99 4.08 26.12
C ASN A 254 -16.73 4.74 27.27
N TYR A 255 -16.29 5.93 27.66
CA TYR A 255 -16.88 6.69 28.76
C TYR A 255 -17.34 8.08 28.31
N THR A 256 -18.33 8.64 29.03
CA THR A 256 -18.82 10.01 28.76
C THR A 256 -17.68 11.01 28.68
N GLY A 257 -17.65 11.80 27.60
CA GLY A 257 -16.58 12.75 27.29
C GLY A 257 -15.51 12.24 26.32
N GLU A 258 -15.46 10.93 26.04
CA GLU A 258 -14.63 10.33 24.98
C GLU A 258 -15.31 10.47 23.62
N THR A 259 -15.56 11.72 23.24
CA THR A 259 -16.28 12.07 22.02
C THR A 259 -15.32 12.28 20.86
N PRO A 260 -15.60 11.69 19.68
CA PRO A 260 -14.83 11.94 18.46
C PRO A 260 -15.14 13.34 17.93
N ASN A 261 -14.63 14.37 18.59
CA ASN A 261 -14.80 15.77 18.20
C ASN A 261 -13.53 16.32 17.53
N ARG A 262 -13.64 17.55 17.00
CA ARG A 262 -12.53 18.27 16.34
C ARG A 262 -11.25 18.30 17.18
N ASP A 263 -11.37 18.62 18.47
CA ASP A 263 -10.21 18.74 19.37
C ASP A 263 -9.52 17.39 19.59
N LEU A 264 -10.29 16.31 19.76
CA LEU A 264 -9.73 14.98 19.91
C LEU A 264 -9.10 14.50 18.60
N TYR A 265 -9.72 14.78 17.45
CA TYR A 265 -9.18 14.45 16.13
C TYR A 265 -7.80 15.08 15.93
N LEU A 266 -7.66 16.39 16.22
CA LEU A 266 -6.38 17.10 16.15
C LEU A 266 -5.34 16.55 17.14
N LYS A 267 -5.74 16.21 18.37
CA LYS A 267 -4.82 15.58 19.35
C LYS A 267 -4.37 14.18 18.92
N VAL A 268 -5.24 13.41 18.26
CA VAL A 268 -4.87 12.11 17.70
C VAL A 268 -3.91 12.29 16.53
N HIS A 269 -4.11 13.30 15.68
CA HIS A 269 -3.16 13.67 14.63
C HIS A 269 -1.79 14.05 15.21
N ASP A 270 -1.75 14.92 16.23
CA ASP A 270 -0.51 15.27 16.92
C ASP A 270 0.18 14.03 17.52
N LYS A 271 -0.60 13.10 18.11
CA LYS A 271 -0.08 11.85 18.66
C LYS A 271 0.57 10.97 17.60
N ILE A 272 0.01 10.91 16.39
CA ILE A 272 0.59 10.20 15.24
C ILE A 272 1.95 10.81 14.88
N THR A 273 2.03 12.13 14.72
CA THR A 273 3.28 12.79 14.36
C THR A 273 4.33 12.66 15.47
N LEU A 274 3.94 12.78 16.73
CA LEU A 274 4.84 12.56 17.86
C LEU A 274 5.35 11.11 17.90
N LEU A 275 4.50 10.13 17.56
CA LEU A 275 4.95 8.74 17.42
C LEU A 275 6.01 8.61 16.33
N TRP A 276 5.81 9.23 15.16
CA TRP A 276 6.81 9.22 14.10
C TRP A 276 8.14 9.82 14.54
N ILE A 277 8.10 10.96 15.23
CA ILE A 277 9.26 11.64 15.78
C ILE A 277 9.98 10.73 16.78
N ASP A 278 9.28 10.30 17.83
CA ASP A 278 9.86 9.62 18.99
C ASP A 278 10.38 8.22 18.64
N LYS A 279 9.68 7.50 17.74
CA LYS A 279 10.00 6.11 17.41
C LYS A 279 10.88 5.97 16.17
N TYR A 280 10.74 6.86 15.18
CA TYR A 280 11.29 6.62 13.83
C TYR A 280 12.27 7.68 13.35
N PHE A 281 11.96 8.98 13.41
CA PHE A 281 12.75 10.02 12.73
C PHE A 281 14.20 10.17 13.24
N HIS A 282 14.46 9.81 14.49
CA HIS A 282 15.81 9.83 15.07
C HIS A 282 16.67 8.63 14.66
N ARG A 283 16.10 7.60 14.04
CA ARG A 283 16.89 6.45 13.57
C ARG A 283 17.82 6.86 12.42
N LYS A 284 19.02 6.27 12.42
CA LYS A 284 20.04 6.54 11.38
C LYS A 284 19.66 5.94 10.02
N ASP A 285 18.86 4.89 10.02
CA ASP A 285 18.34 4.21 8.83
C ASP A 285 16.99 4.78 8.36
N TYR A 286 16.44 5.82 9.02
CA TYR A 286 15.26 6.52 8.50
C TYR A 286 15.63 7.36 7.28
N LEU A 287 14.82 7.30 6.22
CA LEU A 287 15.00 8.06 4.98
C LEU A 287 14.81 9.55 5.24
N LYS A 288 15.81 10.35 4.85
CA LYS A 288 15.79 11.80 4.94
C LYS A 288 16.17 12.39 3.60
N ASP A 289 15.62 13.55 3.28
CA ASP A 289 16.08 14.33 2.14
C ASP A 289 17.46 14.96 2.40
N GLU A 290 18.01 15.63 1.40
CA GLU A 290 19.34 16.24 1.46
C GLU A 290 19.46 17.34 2.52
N SER A 291 18.34 17.94 2.94
CA SER A 291 18.28 18.93 4.02
C SER A 291 18.16 18.30 5.41
N GLY A 292 17.99 16.98 5.49
CA GLY A 292 17.80 16.24 6.74
C GLY A 292 16.35 16.13 7.21
N ARG A 293 15.36 16.52 6.38
CA ARG A 293 13.94 16.32 6.71
C ARG A 293 13.58 14.84 6.59
N PRO A 294 12.97 14.20 7.60
CA PRO A 294 12.37 12.88 7.45
C PRO A 294 11.34 12.87 6.30
N VAL A 295 11.42 11.84 5.45
CA VAL A 295 10.44 11.63 4.38
C VAL A 295 9.25 10.84 4.92
N ILE A 296 8.03 11.29 4.60
CA ILE A 296 6.79 10.54 4.81
C ILE A 296 6.11 10.39 3.45
N TYR A 297 5.87 9.14 3.06
CA TYR A 297 4.93 8.84 2.00
C TYR A 297 3.52 8.89 2.59
N PHE A 298 2.58 9.53 1.89
CA PHE A 298 1.22 9.73 2.34
C PHE A 298 0.27 9.02 1.37
N TYR A 299 -0.29 7.91 1.82
CA TYR A 299 -1.14 7.09 0.99
C TYR A 299 -2.51 7.75 0.80
N PHE A 300 -2.82 8.10 -0.46
CA PHE A 300 -4.13 8.58 -0.91
C PHE A 300 -4.64 9.76 -0.05
N PRO A 301 -4.01 10.95 -0.12
CA PRO A 301 -4.28 12.06 0.78
C PRO A 301 -5.75 12.52 0.86
N HIS A 302 -6.53 12.30 -0.21
CA HIS A 302 -7.94 12.62 -0.28
C HIS A 302 -8.79 11.85 0.75
N ASP A 303 -8.37 10.65 1.16
CA ASP A 303 -9.06 9.88 2.19
C ASP A 303 -8.98 10.60 3.54
N THR A 304 -7.80 11.12 3.89
CA THR A 304 -7.62 11.94 5.10
C THR A 304 -8.33 13.28 4.96
N GLU A 305 -8.22 13.94 3.81
CA GLU A 305 -8.90 15.21 3.54
C GLU A 305 -10.40 15.11 3.75
N ALA A 306 -11.05 14.08 3.18
CA ALA A 306 -12.49 13.89 3.29
C ALA A 306 -12.95 13.72 4.75
N ARG A 307 -12.17 13.01 5.58
CA ARG A 307 -12.49 12.77 6.99
C ARG A 307 -12.17 13.97 7.88
N ALA A 308 -11.09 14.68 7.58
CA ALA A 308 -10.75 15.93 8.26
C ALA A 308 -11.82 17.00 8.00
N ALA A 309 -12.33 17.07 6.77
CA ALA A 309 -13.38 18.00 6.36
C ALA A 309 -14.68 17.84 7.15
N TYR A 310 -15.00 16.63 7.64
CA TYR A 310 -16.15 16.41 8.55
C TYR A 310 -16.08 17.28 9.82
N TYR A 311 -14.86 17.59 10.29
CA TYR A 311 -14.63 18.49 11.42
C TYR A 311 -14.29 19.93 11.02
N GLY A 312 -14.44 20.28 9.74
CA GLY A 312 -14.03 21.58 9.19
C GLY A 312 -12.51 21.80 9.29
N ILE A 313 -11.71 20.73 9.23
CA ILE A 313 -10.24 20.79 9.24
C ILE A 313 -9.73 20.62 7.81
N GLY A 314 -8.84 21.50 7.38
CA GLY A 314 -8.13 21.37 6.10
C GLY A 314 -6.98 20.36 6.19
N LEU A 315 -6.66 19.69 5.08
CA LEU A 315 -5.51 18.79 5.03
C LEU A 315 -4.18 19.56 5.19
N ASP A 316 -4.11 20.77 4.66
CA ASP A 316 -3.02 21.74 4.86
C ASP A 316 -2.81 22.08 6.35
N GLU A 317 -3.90 22.29 7.11
CA GLU A 317 -3.84 22.48 8.57
C GLU A 317 -3.18 21.26 9.24
N LEU A 318 -3.55 20.04 8.86
CA LEU A 318 -2.96 18.82 9.41
C LEU A 318 -1.47 18.68 9.06
N LEU A 319 -1.07 18.94 7.82
CA LEU A 319 0.33 18.86 7.42
C LEU A 319 1.17 19.91 8.13
N GLU A 320 0.69 21.16 8.24
CA GLU A 320 1.40 22.23 8.94
C GLU A 320 1.55 21.94 10.43
N ARG A 321 0.55 21.33 11.08
CA ARG A 321 0.70 20.83 12.46
C ARG A 321 1.84 19.83 12.58
N SER A 322 1.95 18.91 11.63
CA SER A 322 3.03 17.93 11.61
C SER A 322 4.40 18.58 11.38
N GLN A 323 4.47 19.57 10.49
CA GLN A 323 5.66 20.39 10.29
C GLN A 323 6.09 21.09 11.58
N GLY A 324 5.16 21.73 12.28
CA GLY A 324 5.42 22.44 13.53
C GLY A 324 5.95 21.52 14.64
N LEU A 325 5.40 20.31 14.77
CA LEU A 325 5.88 19.31 15.74
C LEU A 325 7.28 18.81 15.40
N ALA A 326 7.56 18.53 14.12
CA ALA A 326 8.89 18.11 13.68
C ALA A 326 9.95 19.21 13.91
N ARG A 327 9.62 20.47 13.61
CA ARG A 327 10.48 21.63 13.89
C ARG A 327 10.75 21.79 15.37
N LYS A 328 9.73 21.64 16.22
CA LYS A 328 9.88 21.68 17.68
C LYS A 328 10.77 20.54 18.20
N ALA A 329 10.77 19.38 17.55
CA ALA A 329 11.64 18.26 17.86
C ALA A 329 13.07 18.39 17.28
N GLY A 330 13.37 19.48 16.58
CA GLY A 330 14.70 19.79 16.05
C GLY A 330 14.97 19.32 14.62
N PHE A 331 13.96 18.84 13.90
CA PHE A 331 14.07 18.58 12.46
C PHE A 331 13.81 19.86 11.66
N PRO A 332 14.37 20.04 10.45
CA PRO A 332 14.04 21.19 9.61
C PRO A 332 12.55 21.26 9.18
N GLY A 333 11.87 20.12 9.23
CA GLY A 333 10.50 19.88 8.80
C GLY A 333 10.32 18.41 8.44
N ILE A 334 9.25 18.09 7.71
CA ILE A 334 8.97 16.79 7.10
C ILE A 334 8.90 17.02 5.58
N LYS A 335 9.41 16.07 4.78
CA LYS A 335 9.18 16.04 3.33
C LYS A 335 8.01 15.11 3.06
N PHE A 336 6.88 15.63 2.58
CA PHE A 336 5.68 14.83 2.31
C PHE A 336 5.59 14.48 0.83
N ILE A 337 5.48 13.17 0.53
CA ILE A 337 5.28 12.65 -0.83
C ILE A 337 3.92 11.98 -0.92
N ALA A 338 3.03 12.52 -1.75
CA ALA A 338 1.71 11.92 -1.97
C ALA A 338 1.83 10.62 -2.78
N VAL A 339 1.27 9.53 -2.28
CA VAL A 339 1.11 8.27 -3.04
C VAL A 339 -0.30 8.26 -3.60
N THR A 340 -0.40 8.26 -4.93
CA THR A 340 -1.64 8.61 -5.64
C THR A 340 -2.13 7.53 -6.60
N SER A 341 -3.31 7.78 -7.19
CA SER A 341 -3.95 6.97 -8.23
C SER A 341 -3.60 7.50 -9.64
N GLY A 342 -4.13 6.86 -10.68
CA GLY A 342 -3.95 7.28 -12.07
C GLY A 342 -4.94 8.35 -12.55
N ALA A 343 -4.53 9.14 -13.53
CA ALA A 343 -5.38 10.01 -14.35
C ALA A 343 -6.59 9.26 -14.94
N MET A 344 -7.74 9.92 -14.86
CA MET A 344 -9.05 9.30 -15.05
C MET A 344 -9.95 10.13 -15.97
N THR A 345 -10.87 9.46 -16.67
CA THR A 345 -11.84 10.12 -17.56
C THR A 345 -13.00 10.78 -16.80
N ALA A 346 -13.79 11.61 -17.46
CA ALA A 346 -14.95 12.24 -16.82
C ALA A 346 -16.04 11.24 -16.41
N SER A 347 -16.20 10.11 -17.12
CA SER A 347 -17.16 9.06 -16.77
C SER A 347 -16.85 8.35 -15.45
N LEU A 348 -15.60 8.50 -14.99
CA LEU A 348 -15.00 7.90 -13.82
C LEU A 348 -15.24 8.79 -12.56
N LYS A 349 -15.87 9.97 -12.69
CA LYS A 349 -16.05 10.96 -11.60
C LYS A 349 -16.75 10.41 -10.36
N ALA A 350 -17.68 9.46 -10.50
CA ALA A 350 -18.37 8.83 -9.37
C ALA A 350 -17.44 8.06 -8.43
N TYR A 351 -16.27 7.67 -8.93
CA TYR A 351 -15.23 6.91 -8.22
C TYR A 351 -13.98 7.74 -7.94
N ALA A 352 -13.99 9.00 -8.36
CA ALA A 352 -12.84 9.88 -8.25
C ALA A 352 -12.61 10.36 -6.81
N MET A 353 -11.55 11.13 -6.58
CA MET A 353 -11.00 11.42 -5.26
C MET A 353 -11.97 12.29 -4.46
N PRO A 354 -12.59 11.81 -3.37
CA PRO A 354 -13.49 12.62 -2.56
C PRO A 354 -12.72 13.60 -1.67
N THR A 355 -13.27 14.78 -1.43
CA THR A 355 -12.67 15.78 -0.52
C THR A 355 -13.58 16.09 0.66
N SER A 356 -14.67 15.33 0.83
CA SER A 356 -15.62 15.49 1.92
C SER A 356 -16.28 14.17 2.26
N TRP A 357 -16.66 14.01 3.53
CA TRP A 357 -17.48 12.93 4.04
C TRP A 357 -18.65 13.49 4.84
N GLU A 358 -19.84 12.99 4.57
CA GLU A 358 -21.10 13.42 5.20
C GLU A 358 -21.82 12.20 5.79
N PRO A 359 -22.28 12.24 7.06
CA PRO A 359 -23.00 11.13 7.65
C PRO A 359 -24.38 10.96 7.00
N LEU A 360 -24.92 9.74 7.03
CA LEU A 360 -26.31 9.49 6.60
C LEU A 360 -27.33 10.05 7.60
N ASP A 361 -26.98 10.08 8.88
CA ASP A 361 -27.74 10.68 9.98
C ASP A 361 -26.75 11.37 10.92
N ASP A 362 -26.84 12.70 11.06
CA ASP A 362 -25.99 13.51 11.93
C ASP A 362 -26.04 13.08 13.40
N ARG A 363 -27.14 12.45 13.84
CA ARG A 363 -27.29 11.96 15.22
C ARG A 363 -26.65 10.60 15.44
N GLN A 364 -26.37 9.87 14.36
CA GLN A 364 -25.83 8.52 14.40
C GLN A 364 -24.78 8.32 13.29
N PRO A 365 -23.72 9.17 13.24
CA PRO A 365 -22.77 9.18 12.13
C PRO A 365 -22.02 7.85 11.96
N TRP A 366 -21.90 7.05 13.03
CA TRP A 366 -21.31 5.71 12.99
C TRP A 366 -22.13 4.65 12.22
N GLN A 367 -23.37 4.95 11.81
CA GLN A 367 -24.16 4.05 10.97
C GLN A 367 -23.77 4.09 9.48
N GLY A 368 -22.95 5.07 9.09
CA GLY A 368 -22.46 5.20 7.72
C GLY A 368 -22.53 6.65 7.22
N GLY A 369 -21.84 6.88 6.11
CA GLY A 369 -21.85 8.17 5.43
C GLY A 369 -21.60 8.04 3.93
N ARG A 370 -21.40 9.19 3.29
CA ARG A 370 -21.14 9.33 1.87
C ARG A 370 -19.91 10.20 1.68
N TYR A 371 -18.99 9.71 0.86
CA TYR A 371 -17.91 10.51 0.33
C TYR A 371 -18.42 11.37 -0.84
N THR A 372 -18.29 12.69 -0.70
CA THR A 372 -18.82 13.71 -1.62
C THR A 372 -17.68 14.58 -2.18
N GLN A 373 -18.04 15.62 -2.95
CA GLN A 373 -17.09 16.57 -3.56
C GLN A 373 -15.95 15.93 -4.37
N ARG A 374 -16.30 14.95 -5.22
CA ARG A 374 -15.31 14.18 -5.96
C ARG A 374 -14.60 14.99 -7.05
N MET A 375 -13.29 14.92 -7.04
CA MET A 375 -12.38 15.50 -8.03
C MET A 375 -11.74 14.39 -8.87
N LEU A 376 -11.63 14.58 -10.18
CA LEU A 376 -10.80 13.69 -11.00
C LEU A 376 -9.36 13.77 -10.50
N PHE A 377 -8.61 12.68 -10.61
CA PHE A 377 -7.23 12.65 -10.11
C PHE A 377 -6.40 13.81 -10.66
N GLN A 378 -6.54 14.12 -11.95
CA GLN A 378 -5.79 15.22 -12.56
C GLN A 378 -6.15 16.61 -12.04
N ASP A 379 -7.31 16.78 -11.40
CA ASP A 379 -7.70 18.03 -10.75
C ASP A 379 -7.26 18.04 -9.27
N TYR A 380 -7.19 16.87 -8.65
CA TYR A 380 -6.71 16.71 -7.28
C TYR A 380 -5.19 16.91 -7.19
N ALA A 381 -4.44 16.27 -8.09
CA ALA A 381 -2.98 16.27 -8.09
C ALA A 381 -2.36 17.68 -8.18
N THR A 382 -3.02 18.62 -8.86
CA THR A 382 -2.53 20.00 -9.01
C THR A 382 -2.63 20.82 -7.73
N ARG A 383 -3.41 20.37 -6.74
CA ARG A 383 -3.55 21.00 -5.42
C ARG A 383 -2.46 20.56 -4.43
N LEU A 384 -1.73 19.49 -4.74
CA LEU A 384 -0.78 18.88 -3.79
C LEU A 384 0.29 19.89 -3.28
N PRO A 385 0.91 20.73 -4.12
CA PRO A 385 1.85 21.75 -3.62
C PRO A 385 1.20 22.70 -2.60
N ASP A 386 0.00 23.23 -2.92
CA ASP A 386 -0.73 24.16 -2.05
C ASP A 386 -1.19 23.51 -0.73
N LEU A 387 -1.41 22.19 -0.74
CA LEU A 387 -1.75 21.42 0.45
C LEU A 387 -0.54 21.15 1.37
N GLY A 388 0.68 21.39 0.88
CA GLY A 388 1.93 21.19 1.65
C GLY A 388 2.71 19.92 1.31
N PHE A 389 2.46 19.32 0.14
CA PHE A 389 3.28 18.21 -0.39
C PHE A 389 4.49 18.74 -1.17
N ASP A 390 5.63 18.05 -1.03
CA ASP A 390 6.88 18.34 -1.75
C ASP A 390 7.07 17.42 -2.98
N GLY A 391 6.12 16.53 -3.24
CA GLY A 391 6.19 15.63 -4.37
C GLY A 391 5.06 14.62 -4.39
N MET A 392 5.03 13.82 -5.44
CA MET A 392 4.13 12.70 -5.56
C MET A 392 4.76 11.50 -6.27
N THR A 393 4.15 10.36 -6.03
CA THR A 393 4.35 9.12 -6.75
C THR A 393 3.02 8.39 -6.88
N ALA A 394 3.01 7.17 -7.39
CA ALA A 394 1.83 6.33 -7.39
C ALA A 394 2.12 4.94 -6.84
N TYR A 395 1.08 4.34 -6.28
CA TYR A 395 1.14 2.95 -5.83
C TYR A 395 1.08 2.02 -7.05
N ILE A 396 0.00 2.13 -7.82
CA ILE A 396 -0.17 1.43 -9.08
C ILE A 396 -1.11 2.22 -10.00
N TYR A 397 -0.77 2.28 -11.29
CA TYR A 397 -1.68 2.80 -12.32
C TYR A 397 -2.40 1.65 -13.04
N HIS A 398 -3.73 1.69 -13.05
CA HIS A 398 -4.57 0.68 -13.72
C HIS A 398 -5.05 1.09 -15.12
N ASP A 399 -5.07 2.39 -15.38
CA ASP A 399 -5.46 3.00 -16.64
C ASP A 399 -4.72 4.33 -16.86
N PHE A 400 -4.86 4.87 -18.06
CA PHE A 400 -4.54 6.26 -18.39
C PHE A 400 -5.63 6.77 -19.32
N TYR A 401 -6.57 7.54 -18.76
CA TYR A 401 -7.79 7.97 -19.46
C TYR A 401 -8.55 6.77 -20.07
N GLU A 402 -8.75 6.72 -21.40
CA GLU A 402 -9.50 5.66 -22.06
C GLU A 402 -8.72 4.34 -22.19
N GLN A 403 -7.42 4.35 -21.91
CA GLN A 403 -6.57 3.17 -22.05
C GLN A 403 -6.48 2.36 -20.76
N ASN A 404 -6.99 1.14 -20.81
CA ASN A 404 -6.94 0.17 -19.71
C ASN A 404 -5.75 -0.78 -19.82
N ASN A 405 -5.24 -1.26 -18.69
CA ASN A 405 -4.23 -2.32 -18.65
C ASN A 405 -4.89 -3.69 -18.86
N LYS A 406 -4.95 -4.20 -20.10
CA LYS A 406 -5.42 -5.57 -20.40
C LYS A 406 -4.27 -6.55 -20.66
N SER A 407 -3.06 -6.01 -20.79
CA SER A 407 -1.82 -6.73 -20.96
C SER A 407 -0.70 -5.93 -20.31
N TYR A 408 0.45 -6.55 -20.08
CA TYR A 408 1.59 -5.83 -19.54
C TYR A 408 2.16 -4.79 -20.52
N ALA A 409 2.00 -5.00 -21.83
CA ALA A 409 2.31 -4.00 -22.85
C ALA A 409 1.40 -2.76 -22.73
N ASP A 410 0.10 -2.95 -22.48
CA ASP A 410 -0.81 -1.84 -22.20
C ASP A 410 -0.39 -1.09 -20.93
N MET A 411 -0.04 -1.84 -19.87
CA MET A 411 0.46 -1.25 -18.62
C MET A 411 1.74 -0.43 -18.84
N ARG A 412 2.69 -0.89 -19.65
CA ARG A 412 3.87 -0.07 -19.98
C ARG A 412 3.47 1.24 -20.64
N LYS A 413 2.52 1.20 -21.58
CA LYS A 413 2.06 2.40 -22.30
C LYS A 413 1.25 3.34 -21.40
N THR A 414 0.40 2.85 -20.50
CA THR A 414 -0.33 3.72 -19.55
C THR A 414 0.63 4.40 -18.58
N TYR A 415 1.64 3.68 -18.08
CA TYR A 415 2.68 4.26 -17.22
C TYR A 415 3.46 5.36 -17.94
N GLN A 416 3.90 5.14 -19.19
CA GLN A 416 4.54 6.18 -20.01
C GLN A 416 3.66 7.43 -20.17
N GLY A 417 2.34 7.25 -20.32
CA GLY A 417 1.37 8.35 -20.36
C GLY A 417 1.36 9.19 -19.08
N HIS A 418 1.31 8.56 -17.91
CA HIS A 418 1.41 9.25 -16.62
C HIS A 418 2.76 9.93 -16.46
N TRP A 419 3.84 9.23 -16.79
CA TRP A 419 5.19 9.76 -16.67
C TRP A 419 5.35 11.05 -17.46
N ASN A 420 4.98 11.05 -18.74
CA ASN A 420 5.05 12.24 -19.59
C ASN A 420 4.20 13.37 -19.03
N LYS A 421 2.94 13.08 -18.67
CA LYS A 421 2.00 14.08 -18.16
C LYS A 421 2.52 14.78 -16.90
N TRP A 422 2.96 14.01 -15.91
CA TRP A 422 3.31 14.54 -14.60
C TRP A 422 4.71 15.16 -14.56
N THR A 423 5.65 14.57 -15.30
CA THR A 423 6.95 15.19 -15.58
C THR A 423 6.76 16.57 -16.21
N GLU A 424 5.97 16.66 -17.28
CA GLU A 424 5.72 17.94 -17.97
C GLU A 424 5.01 18.95 -17.05
N TYR A 425 3.98 18.51 -16.31
CA TYR A 425 3.21 19.39 -15.45
C TYR A 425 4.06 20.02 -14.35
N PHE A 426 4.85 19.21 -13.63
CA PHE A 426 5.67 19.68 -12.52
C PHE A 426 7.05 20.22 -12.95
N SER A 427 7.40 20.18 -14.24
CA SER A 427 8.65 20.77 -14.76
C SER A 427 8.87 22.25 -14.42
N LYS A 428 7.79 22.99 -14.12
CA LYS A 428 7.83 24.41 -13.76
C LYS A 428 7.97 24.68 -12.26
N ASP A 429 7.84 23.64 -11.44
CA ASP A 429 7.95 23.72 -9.99
C ASP A 429 9.14 22.88 -9.53
N SER A 430 10.31 23.52 -9.44
CA SER A 430 11.54 22.87 -8.96
C SER A 430 11.48 22.43 -7.49
N SER A 431 10.43 22.79 -6.75
CA SER A 431 10.25 22.38 -5.35
C SER A 431 9.38 21.13 -5.20
N PHE A 432 8.76 20.66 -6.29
CA PHE A 432 7.87 19.50 -6.29
C PHE A 432 8.40 18.39 -7.20
N GLU A 433 8.65 17.20 -6.63
CA GLU A 433 9.19 16.07 -7.40
C GLU A 433 8.10 15.04 -7.78
N TYR A 434 8.10 14.62 -9.05
CA TYR A 434 7.36 13.44 -9.49
C TYR A 434 8.26 12.19 -9.48
N GLN A 435 8.24 11.44 -8.38
CA GLN A 435 9.01 10.20 -8.26
C GLN A 435 8.39 9.12 -9.15
N VAL A 436 9.15 8.67 -10.16
CA VAL A 436 8.67 7.80 -11.24
C VAL A 436 8.23 6.43 -10.69
N PRO A 437 6.93 6.08 -10.77
CA PRO A 437 6.43 4.80 -10.28
C PRO A 437 6.56 3.69 -11.34
N VAL A 438 6.83 2.47 -10.91
CA VAL A 438 6.83 1.24 -11.72
C VAL A 438 6.11 0.13 -10.93
N ALA A 439 5.43 -0.76 -11.65
CA ALA A 439 4.85 -1.98 -11.10
C ALA A 439 5.23 -3.18 -11.96
N MET A 440 5.44 -4.34 -11.32
CA MET A 440 5.69 -5.62 -12.03
C MET A 440 4.43 -6.13 -12.74
N GLY A 441 3.26 -5.71 -12.30
CA GLY A 441 1.99 -6.18 -12.85
C GLY A 441 0.88 -6.02 -11.82
N TRP A 442 -0.24 -6.71 -12.09
CA TRP A 442 -1.39 -6.77 -11.22
C TRP A 442 -2.22 -8.03 -11.48
N ASP A 443 -2.51 -8.76 -10.41
CA ASP A 443 -3.35 -9.96 -10.41
C ASP A 443 -4.04 -10.13 -9.06
N ARG A 444 -5.30 -9.66 -8.98
CA ARG A 444 -6.15 -9.75 -7.79
C ARG A 444 -6.89 -11.08 -7.64
N ARG A 445 -6.66 -12.09 -8.50
CA ARG A 445 -7.32 -13.40 -8.37
C ARG A 445 -7.11 -14.08 -7.00
N PRO A 446 -5.94 -13.97 -6.32
CA PRO A 446 -5.79 -14.42 -4.94
C PRO A 446 -6.83 -13.86 -3.96
N ALA A 447 -7.19 -12.59 -4.10
CA ALA A 447 -8.22 -11.92 -3.30
C ALA A 447 -9.64 -12.04 -3.89
N GLY A 448 -9.84 -12.92 -4.89
CA GLY A 448 -11.14 -13.21 -5.49
C GLY A 448 -11.39 -12.57 -6.85
N GLY A 449 -10.44 -11.79 -7.39
CA GLY A 449 -10.53 -11.10 -8.68
C GLY A 449 -11.53 -9.94 -8.68
N THR A 450 -11.76 -9.35 -9.84
CA THR A 450 -12.71 -8.26 -10.11
C THR A 450 -13.85 -8.73 -11.00
N TRP A 451 -14.30 -9.97 -10.80
CA TRP A 451 -15.51 -10.51 -11.42
C TRP A 451 -16.76 -9.76 -10.96
N PRO A 452 -17.91 -9.87 -11.67
CA PRO A 452 -19.09 -9.07 -11.35
C PRO A 452 -19.56 -9.24 -9.90
N GLN A 453 -19.63 -8.13 -9.17
CA GLN A 453 -19.99 -8.10 -7.75
C GLN A 453 -21.36 -7.42 -7.57
N GLN A 454 -22.12 -7.88 -6.58
CA GLN A 454 -23.38 -7.22 -6.18
C GLN A 454 -23.14 -5.87 -5.46
N SER A 455 -21.91 -5.65 -4.96
CA SER A 455 -21.51 -4.53 -4.10
C SER A 455 -21.03 -3.26 -4.82
N GLY A 456 -21.04 -3.25 -6.16
CA GLY A 456 -20.75 -2.04 -6.94
C GLY A 456 -19.27 -1.74 -7.21
N ILE A 457 -18.32 -2.63 -6.85
CA ILE A 457 -16.97 -2.57 -7.43
C ILE A 457 -17.06 -2.89 -8.93
N PRO A 458 -16.52 -2.03 -9.81
CA PRO A 458 -16.55 -2.28 -11.24
C PRO A 458 -15.87 -3.60 -11.58
N SER A 459 -16.60 -4.42 -12.32
CA SER A 459 -16.10 -5.70 -12.78
C SER A 459 -15.12 -5.56 -13.93
N GLU A 460 -13.85 -5.86 -13.69
CA GLU A 460 -12.80 -5.72 -14.69
C GLU A 460 -11.88 -6.94 -14.77
N PRO A 461 -12.41 -8.16 -14.89
CA PRO A 461 -11.61 -9.37 -14.76
C PRO A 461 -10.53 -9.52 -15.85
N LEU A 462 -10.66 -8.78 -16.95
CA LEU A 462 -9.62 -8.68 -17.99
C LEU A 462 -8.33 -8.01 -17.49
N LYS A 463 -8.41 -7.27 -16.37
CA LYS A 463 -7.25 -6.66 -15.71
C LYS A 463 -6.61 -7.63 -14.71
N ASP A 464 -7.36 -8.61 -14.19
CA ASP A 464 -6.80 -9.62 -13.29
C ASP A 464 -5.95 -10.60 -14.11
N ASN A 465 -4.63 -10.65 -13.88
CA ASN A 465 -3.60 -11.41 -14.63
C ASN A 465 -2.79 -10.56 -15.63
N VAL A 466 -2.63 -9.27 -15.36
CA VAL A 466 -1.67 -8.42 -16.08
C VAL A 466 -0.31 -8.55 -15.41
N ILE A 467 0.43 -9.60 -15.75
CA ILE A 467 1.75 -9.90 -15.15
C ILE A 467 2.87 -9.78 -16.18
N SER A 468 4.06 -9.40 -15.72
CA SER A 468 5.28 -9.34 -16.53
C SER A 468 6.17 -10.56 -16.33
N ASP A 469 7.18 -10.67 -17.18
CA ASP A 469 8.35 -11.52 -17.00
C ASP A 469 9.62 -10.65 -16.83
N LYS A 470 10.77 -11.28 -16.61
CA LYS A 470 12.06 -10.59 -16.47
C LYS A 470 12.33 -9.61 -17.61
N ALA A 471 12.15 -10.03 -18.86
CA ALA A 471 12.52 -9.24 -20.04
C ALA A 471 11.61 -8.01 -20.22
N SER A 472 10.30 -8.19 -20.06
CA SER A 472 9.33 -7.11 -20.17
C SER A 472 9.40 -6.15 -18.98
N PHE A 473 9.67 -6.65 -17.77
CA PHE A 473 9.92 -5.81 -16.60
C PHE A 473 11.20 -4.98 -16.75
N LEU A 474 12.32 -5.60 -17.17
CA LEU A 474 13.58 -4.91 -17.50
C LEU A 474 13.34 -3.80 -18.54
N SER A 475 12.52 -4.07 -19.56
CA SER A 475 12.18 -3.07 -20.56
C SER A 475 11.42 -1.87 -19.97
N LYS A 476 10.48 -2.11 -19.03
CA LYS A 476 9.76 -1.02 -18.33
C LYS A 476 10.69 -0.23 -17.41
N LEU A 477 11.61 -0.89 -16.71
CA LEU A 477 12.63 -0.24 -15.89
C LEU A 477 13.58 0.61 -16.73
N SER A 478 13.99 0.14 -17.91
CA SER A 478 14.81 0.91 -18.85
C SER A 478 14.10 2.19 -19.30
N ASP A 479 12.81 2.10 -19.62
CA ASP A 479 12.00 3.29 -19.97
C ASP A 479 11.91 4.27 -18.79
N ALA A 480 11.64 3.75 -17.57
CA ALA A 480 11.55 4.55 -16.36
C ALA A 480 12.88 5.25 -16.01
N ARG A 481 13.99 4.52 -16.13
CA ARG A 481 15.34 5.07 -15.92
C ARG A 481 15.62 6.21 -16.90
N LYS A 482 15.27 6.03 -18.18
CA LYS A 482 15.41 7.10 -19.19
C LYS A 482 14.65 8.36 -18.76
N VAL A 483 13.39 8.21 -18.35
CA VAL A 483 12.56 9.34 -17.87
C VAL A 483 13.19 10.04 -16.66
N LEU A 484 13.67 9.28 -15.67
CA LEU A 484 14.34 9.83 -14.48
C LEU A 484 15.58 10.64 -14.84
N VAL A 485 16.40 10.11 -15.75
CA VAL A 485 17.68 10.72 -16.15
C VAL A 485 17.46 11.99 -16.95
N GLU A 486 16.55 11.95 -17.92
CA GLU A 486 16.28 13.08 -18.81
C GLU A 486 15.54 14.22 -18.10
N ASN A 487 14.83 13.94 -17.00
CA ASN A 487 13.95 14.90 -16.32
C ASN A 487 14.25 15.01 -14.82
N ARG A 488 15.54 14.92 -14.44
CA ARG A 488 15.98 14.91 -13.03
C ARG A 488 15.50 16.12 -12.22
N GLU A 489 15.37 17.29 -12.86
CA GLU A 489 14.92 18.52 -12.19
C GLU A 489 13.46 18.44 -11.72
N SER A 490 12.58 17.81 -12.50
CA SER A 490 11.15 17.68 -12.18
C SER A 490 10.79 16.38 -11.46
N ASN A 491 11.57 15.33 -11.68
CA ASN A 491 11.25 13.98 -11.20
C ASN A 491 12.08 13.59 -9.96
N GLY A 492 13.07 14.40 -9.61
CA GLY A 492 14.08 14.02 -8.63
C GLY A 492 14.89 12.82 -9.12
N LYS A 493 15.30 11.96 -8.19
CA LYS A 493 16.16 10.80 -8.46
C LYS A 493 15.56 9.45 -8.09
N THR A 494 14.30 9.43 -7.65
CA THR A 494 13.69 8.25 -7.04
C THR A 494 12.80 7.50 -8.01
N LEU A 495 13.12 6.23 -8.25
CA LEU A 495 12.22 5.23 -8.80
C LEU A 495 11.44 4.58 -7.66
N MET A 496 10.11 4.58 -7.72
CA MET A 496 9.26 3.87 -6.77
C MET A 496 8.70 2.60 -7.41
N VAL A 497 9.05 1.44 -6.87
CA VAL A 497 8.55 0.15 -7.33
C VAL A 497 7.46 -0.33 -6.37
N CYS A 498 6.24 -0.49 -6.89
CA CYS A 498 5.27 -1.33 -6.22
C CYS A 498 5.39 -2.76 -6.76
N CYS A 499 5.53 -3.77 -5.92
CA CYS A 499 5.79 -3.69 -4.47
C CYS A 499 6.76 -4.80 -4.06
N TRP A 500 7.36 -4.70 -2.86
CA TRP A 500 8.12 -5.81 -2.30
C TRP A 500 7.23 -7.06 -2.23
N ASN A 501 6.08 -6.99 -1.56
CA ASN A 501 5.31 -8.17 -1.18
C ASN A 501 3.77 -7.99 -1.18
N GLU A 502 3.19 -7.22 -2.10
CA GLU A 502 1.72 -7.10 -2.23
C GLU A 502 1.13 -8.35 -2.93
N TYR A 503 1.08 -9.46 -2.20
CA TYR A 503 0.68 -10.77 -2.72
C TYR A 503 -0.78 -10.83 -3.16
N LEU A 504 -1.68 -10.09 -2.50
CA LEU A 504 -3.12 -10.17 -2.75
C LEU A 504 -3.54 -9.41 -4.01
N GLU A 505 -2.74 -8.44 -4.43
CA GLU A 505 -2.88 -7.77 -5.73
C GLU A 505 -1.92 -8.33 -6.79
N GLY A 506 -1.14 -9.36 -6.46
CA GLY A 506 -0.21 -10.00 -7.40
C GLY A 506 0.88 -9.07 -7.92
N ASN A 507 1.21 -8.02 -7.16
CA ASN A 507 2.24 -7.05 -7.50
C ASN A 507 3.39 -7.16 -6.48
N HIS A 508 4.20 -8.20 -6.59
CA HIS A 508 5.29 -8.49 -5.65
C HIS A 508 6.57 -8.84 -6.39
N ILE A 509 7.68 -8.20 -6.02
CA ILE A 509 9.02 -8.51 -6.54
C ILE A 509 9.82 -9.41 -5.61
N GLU A 510 9.33 -9.65 -4.39
CA GLU A 510 9.90 -10.61 -3.44
C GLU A 510 10.00 -12.00 -4.09
N PRO A 511 11.16 -12.68 -4.04
CA PRO A 511 11.37 -13.93 -4.74
C PRO A 511 10.37 -15.03 -4.38
N THR A 512 9.79 -15.65 -5.41
CA THR A 512 8.82 -16.76 -5.27
C THR A 512 9.28 -18.01 -6.00
N GLU A 513 8.62 -19.15 -5.74
CA GLU A 513 8.85 -20.40 -6.47
C GLU A 513 8.53 -20.28 -7.97
N GLY A 514 7.66 -19.34 -8.36
CA GLY A 514 7.26 -19.11 -9.75
C GLY A 514 8.23 -18.27 -10.57
N HIS A 515 8.67 -17.12 -10.04
CA HIS A 515 9.55 -16.18 -10.78
C HIS A 515 10.98 -16.06 -10.20
N GLY A 516 11.31 -16.78 -9.13
CA GLY A 516 12.63 -16.70 -8.51
C GLY A 516 13.08 -15.26 -8.27
N PHE A 517 14.30 -14.94 -8.68
CA PHE A 517 14.90 -13.61 -8.55
C PHE A 517 14.71 -12.70 -9.77
N ASP A 518 13.89 -13.08 -10.75
CA ASP A 518 13.79 -12.39 -12.05
C ASP A 518 13.60 -10.87 -11.94
N TYR A 519 12.71 -10.41 -11.07
CA TYR A 519 12.44 -8.98 -10.88
C TYR A 519 13.58 -8.25 -10.17
N LEU A 520 14.23 -8.88 -9.20
CA LEU A 520 15.38 -8.30 -8.51
C LEU A 520 16.60 -8.22 -9.44
N GLU A 521 16.84 -9.26 -10.24
CA GLU A 521 17.91 -9.27 -11.26
C GLU A 521 17.69 -8.22 -12.36
N ALA A 522 16.43 -7.92 -12.69
CA ALA A 522 16.09 -6.85 -13.63
C ALA A 522 16.37 -5.44 -13.06
N ILE A 523 16.18 -5.24 -11.74
CA ILE A 523 16.55 -3.99 -11.06
C ILE A 523 18.08 -3.86 -11.03
N ASP A 524 18.78 -4.89 -10.57
CA ASP A 524 20.24 -4.93 -10.44
C ASP A 524 20.98 -4.70 -11.75
N ALA A 525 20.37 -5.09 -12.88
CA ALA A 525 20.94 -4.87 -14.20
C ALA A 525 20.97 -3.38 -14.62
N LEU A 526 20.21 -2.49 -13.95
CA LEU A 526 20.01 -1.10 -14.36
C LEU A 526 20.38 -0.06 -13.29
N PHE A 527 20.35 -0.43 -12.01
CA PHE A 527 20.56 0.43 -10.84
C PHE A 527 21.58 -0.23 -9.91
#